data_AF-A0A1V5U7Z6-F1
#
_entry.id   AF-A0A1V5U7Z6-F1
#
_cell.length_a   1.000
_cell.length_b   1.000
_cell.length_c   1.000
_cell.angle_alpha   90.00
_cell.angle_beta   90.00
_cell.angle_gamma   90.00
#
_symmetry.space_group_name_H-M   'P 1'
#
loop_
_entity.id
_entity.type
_entity.pdbx_description
1 polymer ?
#
loop_
_entity_poly.entity_id
_entity_poly.type
_entity_poly.pdbx_seq_one_letter_code
_entity_poly.pdbx_strand_id
1 'polypeptide(L)'
;MSEIKALDDFEQLICRINSLEFSSGEELGGIIKKLSVAPADVNFERFLRRRIETGRALILNGDYDAALELLDGLLKALLEKNMSGENSLTSETLEREMALIKSAAADAAYLKKRADLYEKLRAGYEKVQTRHEMIYKAGVGISLKKLKALIGYCVPALGYKRALSVYDSIISRKRETYFAGWVKFLKLLITGGLGFGRDDGEMRFAAMIQKSEWIKRQRPLVLLERPGAYKYKVCNLRWGFDESSSERDLAGPLWRCALIDASRVKDVYFVLKPFEPEWIAAHTLFVFEFDSPDGSVSLDGEATGALYFSIEPRLLCGQKYTVVNRYKGKFHNIYMLSTREDYMRSTAMEMKTLFPYKLKLDATQKRDLLKNCIESAFLFRAHEKYDPLDNNCTDNLFILLNSVLPDKKKICARFLPPKLFNSMLSLPYIALKILKRSGLIAGAMPPEIPYNQQ
;
A
#
# COMPACT_ATOMS: atom_id res chain seq x y z
N MET A 1 14.80 14.53 34.89
CA MET A 1 15.34 13.16 35.09
C MET A 1 14.27 12.08 35.05
N SER A 2 13.09 12.28 35.65
CA SER A 2 11.94 11.34 35.55
C SER A 2 11.34 11.23 34.13
N GLU A 3 11.29 12.36 33.41
CA GLU A 3 10.71 12.48 32.07
C GLU A 3 11.46 11.69 30.99
N ILE A 4 12.80 11.75 31.02
CA ILE A 4 13.68 10.98 30.12
C ILE A 4 13.54 9.48 30.38
N LYS A 5 13.44 9.08 31.66
CA LYS A 5 13.30 7.67 32.06
C LYS A 5 11.96 7.08 31.64
N ALA A 6 10.86 7.83 31.80
CA ALA A 6 9.55 7.39 31.34
C ALA A 6 9.50 7.26 29.80
N LEU A 7 10.09 8.20 29.06
CA LEU A 7 10.18 8.15 27.61
C LEU A 7 11.04 6.96 27.13
N ASP A 8 12.17 6.70 27.79
CA ASP A 8 13.06 5.56 27.52
C ASP A 8 12.39 4.22 27.82
N ASP A 9 11.65 4.11 28.92
CA ASP A 9 10.88 2.90 29.26
C ASP A 9 9.79 2.62 28.19
N PHE A 10 9.15 3.67 27.66
CA PHE A 10 8.17 3.52 26.58
C PHE A 10 8.79 3.15 25.24
N GLU A 11 9.91 3.77 24.86
CA GLU A 11 10.60 3.40 23.61
C GLU A 11 11.16 1.97 23.69
N GLN A 12 11.57 1.51 24.88
CA GLN A 12 11.93 0.10 25.09
C GLN A 12 10.72 -0.83 24.87
N LEU A 13 9.54 -0.48 25.38
CA LEU A 13 8.33 -1.28 25.13
C LEU A 13 7.95 -1.34 23.65
N ILE A 14 8.06 -0.24 22.92
CA ILE A 14 7.81 -0.20 21.47
C ILE A 14 8.85 -1.02 20.72
N CYS A 15 10.13 -0.91 21.09
CA CYS A 15 11.20 -1.73 20.54
C CYS A 15 10.89 -3.22 20.75
N ARG A 16 10.47 -3.61 21.95
CA ARG A 16 10.13 -5.01 22.28
C ARG A 16 8.97 -5.56 21.46
N ILE A 17 7.92 -4.76 21.19
CA ILE A 17 6.85 -5.16 20.27
C ILE A 17 7.39 -5.33 18.85
N ASN A 18 8.18 -4.35 18.39
CA ASN A 18 8.73 -4.37 17.04
C ASN A 18 9.77 -5.49 16.84
N SER A 19 10.43 -5.96 17.91
CA SER A 19 11.38 -7.07 17.90
C SER A 19 10.78 -8.42 18.33
N LEU A 20 9.48 -8.48 18.63
CA LEU A 20 8.79 -9.68 19.14
C LEU A 20 9.41 -10.24 20.44
N GLU A 21 9.99 -9.39 21.28
CA GLU A 21 10.61 -9.75 22.56
C GLU A 21 9.57 -9.84 23.69
N PHE A 22 8.63 -10.79 23.56
CA PHE A 22 7.66 -11.15 24.58
C PHE A 22 7.44 -12.67 24.62
N SER A 23 7.26 -13.19 25.82
CA SER A 23 7.18 -14.62 26.13
C SER A 23 5.77 -15.20 26.03
N SER A 24 4.74 -14.35 26.04
CA SER A 24 3.34 -14.77 26.00
C SER A 24 2.41 -13.67 25.49
N GLY A 25 1.19 -14.06 25.08
CA GLY A 25 0.14 -13.10 24.73
C GLY A 25 -0.34 -12.26 25.92
N GLU A 26 -0.22 -12.77 27.15
CA GLU A 26 -0.54 -12.03 28.36
C GLU A 26 0.47 -10.89 28.60
N GLU A 27 1.76 -11.16 28.39
CA GLU A 27 2.81 -10.15 28.44
C GLU A 27 2.58 -9.06 27.38
N LEU A 28 2.26 -9.46 26.14
CA LEU A 28 1.93 -8.52 25.06
C LEU A 28 0.73 -7.63 25.43
N GLY A 29 -0.35 -8.21 25.98
CA GLY A 29 -1.51 -7.45 26.45
C GLY A 29 -1.17 -6.45 27.56
N GLY A 30 -0.28 -6.82 28.48
CA GLY A 30 0.24 -5.93 29.52
C GLY A 30 1.02 -4.74 28.96
N ILE A 31 1.82 -4.96 27.90
CA ILE A 31 2.56 -3.90 27.21
C ILE A 31 1.60 -2.97 26.46
N ILE A 32 0.59 -3.52 25.77
CA ILE A 32 -0.40 -2.74 25.01
C ILE A 32 -1.17 -1.79 25.91
N LYS A 33 -1.65 -2.27 27.07
CA LYS A 33 -2.35 -1.44 28.05
C LYS A 33 -1.51 -0.24 28.49
N LYS A 34 -0.21 -0.43 28.70
CA LYS A 34 0.71 0.67 29.05
C LYS A 34 0.85 1.67 27.89
N LEU A 35 0.95 1.19 26.65
CA LEU A 35 1.12 2.05 25.47
C LEU A 35 -0.13 2.87 25.12
N SER A 36 -1.32 2.38 25.45
CA SER A 36 -2.59 3.07 25.19
C SER A 36 -2.83 4.28 26.09
N VAL A 37 -2.10 4.42 27.21
CA VAL A 37 -2.27 5.53 28.16
C VAL A 37 -1.31 6.67 27.81
N ALA A 38 -1.85 7.87 27.62
CA ALA A 38 -1.06 9.06 27.37
C ALA A 38 -0.36 9.55 28.65
N PRO A 39 0.97 9.74 28.65
CA PRO A 39 1.65 10.40 29.76
C PRO A 39 1.22 11.87 29.87
N ALA A 40 1.23 12.41 31.09
CA ALA A 40 0.85 13.81 31.35
C ALA A 40 1.74 14.82 30.59
N ASP A 41 3.04 14.54 30.46
CA ASP A 41 4.06 15.53 30.06
C ASP A 41 4.63 15.35 28.63
N VAL A 42 4.02 14.50 27.79
CA VAL A 42 4.54 14.25 26.43
C VAL A 42 3.76 15.04 25.38
N ASN A 43 4.46 15.57 24.37
CA ASN A 43 3.82 16.11 23.16
C ASN A 43 2.85 15.08 22.59
N PHE A 44 1.56 15.39 22.71
CA PHE A 44 0.48 14.44 22.50
C PHE A 44 0.37 13.97 21.05
N GLU A 45 0.67 14.83 20.09
CA GLU A 45 0.71 14.45 18.67
C GLU A 45 1.83 13.43 18.41
N ARG A 46 3.02 13.67 18.96
CA ARG A 46 4.15 12.72 18.87
C ARG A 46 3.82 11.40 19.53
N PHE A 47 3.14 11.43 20.68
CA PHE A 47 2.63 10.25 21.36
C PHE A 47 1.70 9.45 20.44
N LEU A 48 0.64 10.06 19.91
CA LEU A 48 -0.34 9.39 19.05
C LEU A 48 0.32 8.77 17.81
N ARG A 49 1.09 9.56 17.05
CA ARG A 49 1.72 9.09 15.81
C ARG A 49 2.60 7.87 16.03
N ARG A 50 3.38 7.86 17.10
CA ARG A 50 4.28 6.75 17.41
C ARG A 50 3.51 5.46 17.70
N ARG A 51 2.39 5.54 18.45
CA ARG A 51 1.58 4.36 18.78
C ARG A 51 0.67 3.92 17.64
N ILE A 52 0.26 4.82 16.74
CA ILE A 52 -0.39 4.44 15.48
C ILE A 52 0.57 3.61 14.63
N GLU A 53 1.85 3.98 14.54
CA GLU A 53 2.86 3.17 13.85
C GLU A 53 3.09 1.83 14.56
N THR A 54 3.10 1.78 15.90
CA THR A 54 3.14 0.50 16.65
C THR A 54 1.92 -0.36 16.35
N GLY A 55 0.71 0.21 16.31
CA GLY A 55 -0.49 -0.48 15.88
C GLY A 55 -0.33 -1.06 14.49
N ARG A 56 0.18 -0.28 13.52
CA ARG A 56 0.47 -0.76 12.17
C ARG A 56 1.55 -1.86 12.13
N ALA A 57 2.54 -1.81 13.02
CA ALA A 57 3.53 -2.88 13.16
C ALA A 57 2.91 -4.18 13.68
N LEU A 58 2.03 -4.11 14.68
CA LEU A 58 1.25 -5.27 15.15
C LEU A 58 0.41 -5.88 14.01
N ILE A 59 -0.22 -5.04 13.18
CA ILE A 59 -0.95 -5.53 11.99
C ILE A 59 -0.01 -6.23 11.00
N LEU A 60 1.21 -5.71 10.77
CA LEU A 60 2.22 -6.37 9.92
C LEU A 60 2.65 -7.73 10.48
N ASN A 61 2.72 -7.85 11.80
CA ASN A 61 3.09 -9.09 12.50
C ASN A 61 1.95 -10.12 12.53
N GLY A 62 0.74 -9.73 12.13
CA GLY A 62 -0.46 -10.57 12.19
C GLY A 62 -1.18 -10.56 13.53
N ASP A 63 -0.73 -9.73 14.48
CA ASP A 63 -1.30 -9.58 15.83
C ASP A 63 -2.49 -8.60 15.81
N TYR A 64 -3.54 -8.95 15.05
CA TYR A 64 -4.65 -8.03 14.77
C TYR A 64 -5.46 -7.63 16.00
N ASP A 65 -5.65 -8.54 16.97
CA ASP A 65 -6.38 -8.26 18.21
C ASP A 65 -5.63 -7.26 19.09
N ALA A 66 -4.32 -7.45 19.22
CA ALA A 66 -3.42 -6.52 19.90
C ALA A 66 -3.42 -5.13 19.24
N ALA A 67 -3.42 -5.09 17.90
CA ALA A 67 -3.51 -3.83 17.17
C ALA A 67 -4.84 -3.10 17.44
N LEU A 68 -5.96 -3.82 17.43
CA LEU A 68 -7.28 -3.25 17.72
C LEU A 68 -7.36 -2.72 19.15
N GLU A 69 -6.91 -3.49 20.14
CA GLU A 69 -6.89 -3.06 21.55
C GLU A 69 -6.09 -1.77 21.75
N LEU A 70 -4.90 -1.68 21.13
CA LEU A 70 -4.08 -0.47 21.17
C LEU A 70 -4.81 0.72 20.53
N LEU A 71 -5.32 0.56 19.32
CA LEU A 71 -5.92 1.64 18.54
C LEU A 71 -7.23 2.16 19.16
N ASP A 72 -8.07 1.27 19.71
CA ASP A 72 -9.27 1.65 20.44
C ASP A 72 -8.92 2.41 21.73
N GLY A 73 -7.86 1.97 22.43
CA GLY A 73 -7.32 2.67 23.59
C GLY A 73 -6.84 4.09 23.26
N LEU A 74 -6.12 4.26 22.15
CA LEU A 74 -5.67 5.59 21.68
C LEU A 74 -6.85 6.49 21.32
N LEU A 75 -7.89 5.96 20.66
CA LEU A 75 -9.07 6.74 20.31
C LEU A 75 -9.79 7.24 21.56
N LYS A 76 -9.91 6.39 22.59
CA LYS A 76 -10.50 6.76 23.87
C LYS A 76 -9.69 7.86 24.58
N ALA A 77 -8.37 7.70 24.66
CA ALA A 77 -7.48 8.69 25.27
C ALA A 77 -7.53 10.05 24.54
N LEU A 78 -7.63 10.03 23.21
CA LEU A 78 -7.78 11.24 22.38
C LEU A 78 -9.10 11.98 22.69
N LEU A 79 -10.21 11.25 22.80
CA LEU A 79 -11.51 11.84 23.12
C LEU A 79 -11.55 12.38 24.55
N GLU A 80 -11.01 11.64 25.52
CA GLU A 80 -10.92 12.07 26.92
C GLU A 80 -10.10 13.36 27.07
N LYS A 81 -8.93 13.43 26.42
CA LYS A 81 -8.09 14.64 26.45
C LYS A 81 -8.77 15.84 25.79
N ASN A 82 -9.54 15.63 24.73
CA ASN A 82 -10.28 16.73 24.10
C ASN A 82 -11.41 17.25 25.00
N MET A 83 -12.04 16.38 25.79
CA MET A 83 -13.09 16.76 26.74
C MET A 83 -12.54 17.46 27.99
N SER A 84 -11.30 17.21 28.40
CA SER A 84 -10.71 17.79 29.62
C SER A 84 -10.30 19.27 29.49
N GLY A 85 -10.36 19.87 28.30
CA GLY A 85 -10.12 21.30 28.07
C GLY A 85 -8.66 21.78 28.21
N GLU A 86 -7.81 21.06 28.93
CA GLU A 86 -6.37 21.34 29.01
C GLU A 86 -5.64 20.91 27.71
N ASN A 87 -5.07 21.88 27.00
CA ASN A 87 -4.34 21.67 25.73
C ASN A 87 -5.20 20.98 24.65
N SER A 88 -6.45 21.44 24.48
CA SER A 88 -7.35 20.95 23.42
C SER A 88 -6.69 21.08 22.04
N LEU A 89 -6.67 19.98 21.29
CA LEU A 89 -6.23 20.01 19.90
C LEU A 89 -7.16 20.91 19.09
N THR A 90 -6.64 21.56 18.04
CA THR A 90 -7.51 22.23 17.06
C THR A 90 -8.47 21.20 16.47
N SER A 91 -9.69 21.61 16.11
CA SER A 91 -10.70 20.71 15.52
C SER A 91 -10.15 19.93 14.32
N GLU A 92 -9.31 20.57 13.51
CA GLU A 92 -8.63 19.94 12.38
C GLU A 92 -7.59 18.89 12.80
N THR A 93 -6.77 19.19 13.81
CA THR A 93 -5.77 18.23 14.32
C THR A 93 -6.48 17.03 14.96
N LEU A 94 -7.55 17.27 15.71
CA LEU A 94 -8.37 16.22 16.29
C LEU A 94 -8.98 15.32 15.19
N GLU A 95 -9.61 15.90 14.17
CA GLU A 95 -10.17 15.15 13.03
C GLU A 95 -9.10 14.30 12.35
N ARG A 96 -7.92 14.88 12.09
CA ARG A 96 -6.80 14.20 11.45
C ARG A 96 -6.32 13.00 12.27
N GLU A 97 -6.02 13.20 13.56
CA GLU A 97 -5.51 12.13 14.40
C GLU A 97 -6.56 11.03 14.63
N MET A 98 -7.84 11.39 14.83
CA MET A 98 -8.94 10.43 14.92
C MET A 98 -9.04 9.58 13.65
N ALA A 99 -8.92 10.19 12.48
CA ALA A 99 -8.99 9.46 11.23
C ALA A 99 -7.78 8.55 11.00
N LEU A 100 -6.58 8.95 11.44
CA LEU A 100 -5.40 8.09 11.39
C LEU A 100 -5.59 6.83 12.25
N ILE A 101 -6.12 6.98 13.46
CA ILE A 101 -6.42 5.86 14.37
C ILE A 101 -7.51 4.97 13.77
N LYS A 102 -8.64 5.57 13.33
CA LYS A 102 -9.76 4.83 12.72
C LYS A 102 -9.34 4.10 11.46
N SER A 103 -8.48 4.70 10.63
CA SER A 103 -7.94 4.05 9.44
C SER A 103 -7.10 2.83 9.81
N ALA A 104 -6.19 2.95 10.76
CA ALA A 104 -5.38 1.81 11.22
C ALA A 104 -6.26 0.71 11.86
N ALA A 105 -7.32 1.08 12.59
CA ALA A 105 -8.23 0.12 13.20
C ALA A 105 -9.07 -0.61 12.14
N ALA A 106 -9.53 0.12 11.11
CA ALA A 106 -10.21 -0.48 9.97
C ALA A 106 -9.30 -1.44 9.20
N ASP A 107 -8.02 -1.11 9.03
CA ASP A 107 -7.01 -1.99 8.44
C ASP A 107 -6.86 -3.28 9.25
N ALA A 108 -6.72 -3.16 10.58
CA ALA A 108 -6.59 -4.30 11.49
C ALA A 108 -7.84 -5.20 11.45
N ALA A 109 -9.05 -4.62 11.53
CA ALA A 109 -10.30 -5.36 11.47
C ALA A 109 -10.50 -6.07 10.12
N TYR A 110 -10.16 -5.39 9.01
CA TYR A 110 -10.21 -5.96 7.67
C TYR A 110 -9.26 -7.16 7.55
N LEU A 111 -8.00 -7.02 7.97
CA LEU A 111 -7.02 -8.09 7.88
C LEU A 111 -7.30 -9.24 8.86
N LYS A 112 -7.86 -8.97 10.05
CA LYS A 112 -8.35 -10.00 10.96
C LYS A 112 -9.43 -10.85 10.32
N LYS A 113 -10.50 -10.21 9.81
CA LYS A 113 -11.61 -10.89 9.12
C LYS A 113 -11.12 -11.75 7.96
N ARG A 114 -10.07 -11.27 7.29
CA ARG A 114 -9.43 -11.95 6.17
C ARG A 114 -8.56 -13.14 6.61
N ALA A 115 -7.80 -13.01 7.69
CA ALA A 115 -7.04 -14.12 8.27
C ALA A 115 -7.98 -15.23 8.74
N ASP A 116 -9.09 -14.88 9.42
CA ASP A 116 -10.12 -15.84 9.82
C ASP A 116 -10.72 -16.59 8.62
N LEU A 117 -10.93 -15.88 7.51
CA LEU A 117 -11.45 -16.46 6.28
C LEU A 117 -10.44 -17.40 5.62
N TYR A 118 -9.14 -17.05 5.66
CA TYR A 118 -8.05 -17.91 5.17
C TYR A 118 -7.93 -19.18 6.00
N GLU A 119 -8.00 -19.10 7.33
CA GLU A 119 -7.96 -20.28 8.20
C GLU A 119 -9.18 -21.19 7.97
N LYS A 120 -10.37 -20.62 7.77
CA LYS A 120 -11.57 -21.39 7.38
C LYS A 120 -11.38 -22.11 6.04
N LEU A 121 -10.78 -21.45 5.05
CA LEU A 121 -10.44 -22.04 3.75
C LEU A 121 -9.44 -23.18 3.89
N ARG A 122 -8.36 -22.94 4.64
CA ARG A 122 -7.30 -23.91 4.90
C ARG A 122 -7.84 -25.15 5.60
N ALA A 123 -8.58 -24.98 6.69
CA ALA A 123 -9.22 -26.08 7.42
C ALA A 123 -10.20 -26.87 6.53
N GLY A 124 -10.92 -26.18 5.64
CA GLY A 124 -11.76 -26.82 4.64
C GLY A 124 -10.97 -27.67 3.64
N TYR A 125 -9.84 -27.18 3.15
CA TYR A 125 -8.96 -27.89 2.23
C TYR A 125 -8.25 -29.09 2.89
N GLU A 126 -7.72 -28.93 4.10
CA GLU A 126 -7.05 -30.00 4.86
C GLU A 126 -8.03 -31.16 5.15
N LYS A 127 -9.30 -30.86 5.47
CA LYS A 127 -10.37 -31.88 5.58
C LYS A 127 -10.64 -32.62 4.28
N VAL A 128 -10.56 -31.94 3.14
CA VAL A 128 -10.73 -32.57 1.80
C VAL A 128 -9.54 -33.48 1.48
N GLN A 129 -8.33 -33.06 1.86
CA GLN A 129 -7.10 -33.81 1.57
C GLN A 129 -6.97 -35.08 2.43
N THR A 130 -7.37 -35.00 3.71
CA THR A 130 -7.27 -36.13 4.67
C THR A 130 -8.27 -37.24 4.39
N ARG A 131 -9.48 -36.94 3.91
CA ARG A 131 -10.51 -37.96 3.69
C ARG A 131 -10.36 -38.78 2.41
N HIS A 132 -9.43 -38.44 1.50
CA HIS A 132 -9.38 -39.00 0.14
C HIS A 132 -10.73 -38.95 -0.62
N GLU A 133 -11.73 -38.26 -0.09
CA GLU A 133 -13.06 -38.14 -0.65
C GLU A 133 -13.17 -36.83 -1.41
N MET A 134 -12.58 -36.80 -2.61
CA MET A 134 -13.21 -36.07 -3.70
C MET A 134 -14.30 -36.96 -4.30
N ILE A 135 -15.26 -37.41 -3.47
CA ILE A 135 -16.38 -38.21 -3.95
C ILE A 135 -17.64 -37.35 -3.89
N TYR A 136 -18.16 -37.08 -5.09
CA TYR A 136 -19.45 -36.46 -5.37
C TYR A 136 -20.65 -37.35 -4.96
N LYS A 137 -20.53 -38.18 -3.93
CA LYS A 137 -21.64 -39.01 -3.43
C LYS A 137 -22.04 -38.55 -2.03
N ALA A 138 -23.31 -38.14 -1.95
CA ALA A 138 -24.11 -38.12 -0.72
C ALA A 138 -23.68 -37.18 0.43
N GLY A 139 -23.61 -35.87 0.17
CA GLY A 139 -24.02 -34.89 1.20
C GLY A 139 -23.02 -34.49 2.30
N VAL A 140 -21.76 -34.97 2.29
CA VAL A 140 -20.79 -34.67 3.38
C VAL A 140 -19.61 -33.76 2.94
N GLY A 141 -19.58 -33.31 1.68
CA GLY A 141 -18.54 -32.40 1.15
C GLY A 141 -18.96 -30.93 1.01
N ILE A 142 -17.99 -29.99 0.96
CA ILE A 142 -18.26 -28.61 0.53
C ILE A 142 -18.66 -28.64 -0.95
N SER A 143 -19.94 -28.38 -1.24
CA SER A 143 -20.42 -28.33 -2.63
C SER A 143 -19.59 -27.36 -3.48
N LEU A 144 -19.43 -27.67 -4.78
CA LEU A 144 -18.77 -26.77 -5.74
C LEU A 144 -19.37 -25.35 -5.74
N LYS A 145 -20.69 -25.23 -5.48
CA LYS A 145 -21.39 -23.95 -5.33
C LYS A 145 -20.90 -23.17 -4.09
N LYS A 146 -20.76 -23.84 -2.94
CA LYS A 146 -20.20 -23.24 -1.71
C LYS A 146 -18.72 -22.88 -1.89
N LEU A 147 -17.93 -23.72 -2.56
CA LEU A 147 -16.51 -23.44 -2.83
C LEU A 147 -16.33 -22.24 -3.77
N LYS A 148 -17.13 -22.16 -4.84
CA LYS A 148 -17.15 -20.99 -5.74
C LYS A 148 -17.58 -19.72 -5.03
N ALA A 149 -18.61 -19.78 -4.18
CA ALA A 149 -19.04 -18.64 -3.39
C ALA A 149 -17.96 -18.20 -2.39
N LEU A 150 -17.31 -19.16 -1.74
CA LEU A 150 -16.22 -18.89 -0.81
C LEU A 150 -15.04 -18.23 -1.53
N ILE A 151 -14.59 -18.75 -2.66
CA ILE A 151 -13.47 -18.15 -3.40
C ILE A 151 -13.86 -16.82 -4.05
N GLY A 152 -15.07 -16.71 -4.61
CA GLY A 152 -15.60 -15.45 -5.14
C GLY A 152 -15.72 -14.36 -4.07
N TYR A 153 -15.89 -14.74 -2.80
CA TYR A 153 -15.84 -13.84 -1.66
C TYR A 153 -14.40 -13.57 -1.19
N CYS A 154 -13.54 -14.60 -1.15
CA CYS A 154 -12.17 -14.51 -0.67
C CYS A 154 -11.27 -13.72 -1.62
N VAL A 155 -11.38 -13.90 -2.93
CA VAL A 155 -10.47 -13.30 -3.91
C VAL A 155 -10.55 -11.76 -3.89
N PRO A 156 -11.74 -11.13 -3.83
CA PRO A 156 -11.88 -9.70 -3.55
C PRO A 156 -11.50 -9.30 -2.12
N ALA A 157 -11.91 -10.09 -1.11
CA ALA A 157 -11.65 -9.79 0.31
C ALA A 157 -10.18 -10.00 0.73
N LEU A 158 -9.39 -10.71 -0.07
CA LEU A 158 -7.95 -10.84 0.08
C LEU A 158 -7.22 -9.67 -0.61
N GLY A 159 -7.89 -8.77 -1.33
CA GLY A 159 -7.26 -7.60 -1.98
C GLY A 159 -6.11 -7.92 -2.95
N TYR A 160 -5.82 -9.20 -3.20
CA TYR A 160 -4.67 -9.66 -3.96
C TYR A 160 -5.03 -9.55 -5.44
N LYS A 161 -4.71 -8.41 -6.05
CA LYS A 161 -4.93 -8.18 -7.49
C LYS A 161 -4.27 -9.27 -8.36
N ARG A 162 -3.18 -9.88 -7.91
CA ARG A 162 -2.56 -11.05 -8.55
C ARG A 162 -3.37 -12.34 -8.37
N ALA A 163 -3.97 -12.58 -7.21
CA ALA A 163 -4.85 -13.74 -7.02
C ALA A 163 -6.08 -13.64 -7.92
N LEU A 164 -6.63 -12.43 -8.10
CA LEU A 164 -7.68 -12.10 -9.08
C LEU A 164 -7.22 -12.39 -10.53
N SER A 165 -6.05 -11.88 -10.93
CA SER A 165 -5.51 -12.11 -12.28
C SER A 165 -5.22 -13.59 -12.56
N VAL A 166 -4.64 -14.31 -11.60
CA VAL A 166 -4.40 -15.75 -11.70
C VAL A 166 -5.72 -16.53 -11.73
N TYR A 167 -6.68 -16.17 -10.88
CA TYR A 167 -8.04 -16.72 -10.88
C TYR A 167 -8.70 -16.58 -12.25
N ASP A 168 -8.70 -15.37 -12.82
CA ASP A 168 -9.28 -15.10 -14.14
C ASP A 168 -8.58 -15.90 -15.24
N SER A 169 -7.24 -15.99 -15.20
CA SER A 169 -6.45 -16.74 -16.19
C SER A 169 -6.66 -18.26 -16.14
N ILE A 170 -6.96 -18.81 -14.96
CA ILE A 170 -7.21 -20.23 -14.75
C ILE A 170 -8.64 -20.58 -15.18
N ILE A 171 -9.60 -19.70 -14.89
CA ILE A 171 -11.04 -19.94 -15.12
C ILE A 171 -11.46 -19.63 -16.57
N SER A 172 -10.71 -18.77 -17.28
CA SER A 172 -10.98 -18.48 -18.70
C SER A 172 -10.62 -19.64 -19.65
N ARG A 173 -10.05 -20.75 -19.16
CA ARG A 173 -9.76 -21.96 -19.95
C ARG A 173 -10.94 -22.96 -19.84
N LYS A 174 -11.28 -23.64 -20.96
CA LYS A 174 -12.53 -24.40 -21.23
C LYS A 174 -13.10 -25.26 -20.06
N ARG A 175 -14.44 -25.39 -20.06
CA ARG A 175 -15.37 -25.99 -19.06
C ARG A 175 -14.96 -27.32 -18.40
N GLU A 176 -14.21 -28.19 -19.05
CA GLU A 176 -13.91 -29.55 -18.54
C GLU A 176 -12.74 -29.62 -17.56
N THR A 177 -11.89 -28.57 -17.49
CA THR A 177 -10.74 -28.50 -16.55
C THR A 177 -11.01 -27.64 -15.32
N TYR A 178 -12.24 -27.15 -15.15
CA TYR A 178 -12.62 -26.20 -14.11
C TYR A 178 -12.16 -26.68 -12.72
N PHE A 179 -12.53 -27.91 -12.35
CA PHE A 179 -12.25 -28.43 -11.00
C PHE A 179 -10.76 -28.60 -10.70
N ALA A 180 -9.97 -29.12 -11.66
CA ALA A 180 -8.51 -29.22 -11.51
C ALA A 180 -7.85 -27.83 -11.42
N GLY A 181 -8.36 -26.84 -12.17
CA GLY A 181 -7.95 -25.44 -12.05
C GLY A 181 -8.24 -24.86 -10.67
N TRP A 182 -9.41 -25.15 -10.11
CA TRP A 182 -9.81 -24.71 -8.75
C TRP A 182 -8.94 -25.33 -7.66
N VAL A 183 -8.71 -26.65 -7.71
CA VAL A 183 -7.83 -27.35 -6.76
C VAL A 183 -6.40 -26.83 -6.87
N LYS A 184 -5.91 -26.58 -8.09
CA LYS A 184 -4.59 -25.98 -8.32
C LYS A 184 -4.51 -24.55 -7.76
N PHE A 185 -5.52 -23.72 -7.95
CA PHE A 185 -5.58 -22.37 -7.40
C PHE A 185 -5.58 -22.38 -5.87
N LEU A 186 -6.44 -23.20 -5.25
CA LEU A 186 -6.49 -23.36 -3.79
C LEU A 186 -5.17 -23.90 -3.24
N LYS A 187 -4.57 -24.90 -3.89
CA LYS A 187 -3.24 -25.41 -3.53
C LYS A 187 -2.22 -24.28 -3.59
N LEU A 188 -2.16 -23.51 -4.66
CA LEU A 188 -1.23 -22.38 -4.77
C LEU A 188 -1.50 -21.27 -3.73
N LEU A 189 -2.77 -21.01 -3.40
CA LEU A 189 -3.15 -20.04 -2.37
C LEU A 189 -2.74 -20.50 -0.97
N ILE A 190 -2.95 -21.78 -0.64
CA ILE A 190 -2.70 -22.37 0.68
C ILE A 190 -1.22 -22.71 0.89
N THR A 191 -0.53 -23.18 -0.15
CA THR A 191 0.89 -23.55 -0.07
C THR A 191 1.82 -22.37 -0.36
N GLY A 192 1.30 -21.14 -0.42
CA GLY A 192 2.05 -19.93 -0.78
C GLY A 192 2.67 -19.93 -2.18
N GLY A 193 2.27 -20.85 -3.05
CA GLY A 193 2.78 -20.98 -4.42
C GLY A 193 2.37 -19.83 -5.35
N LEU A 194 1.46 -18.95 -4.90
CA LEU A 194 1.16 -17.66 -5.54
C LEU A 194 2.14 -16.53 -5.15
N GLY A 195 3.15 -16.82 -4.32
CA GLY A 195 4.01 -15.81 -3.69
C GLY A 195 3.34 -15.10 -2.52
N PHE A 196 2.24 -15.68 -2.00
CA PHE A 196 1.48 -15.17 -0.86
C PHE A 196 1.64 -16.12 0.32
N GLY A 197 2.45 -15.78 1.31
CA GLY A 197 2.51 -16.53 2.57
C GLY A 197 3.11 -17.93 2.46
N ARG A 198 4.43 -18.01 2.61
CA ARG A 198 5.13 -19.17 3.18
C ARG A 198 6.40 -18.77 3.91
N ASP A 199 6.99 -17.63 3.52
CA ASP A 199 8.15 -17.04 4.21
C ASP A 199 7.77 -15.99 5.26
N ASP A 200 6.60 -16.15 5.88
CA ASP A 200 6.20 -15.30 7.02
C ASP A 200 6.95 -15.75 8.29
N GLY A 201 7.47 -16.98 8.30
CA GLY A 201 8.33 -17.52 9.36
C GLY A 201 9.80 -17.10 9.26
N GLU A 202 10.36 -16.92 8.05
CA GLU A 202 11.79 -16.59 7.87
C GLU A 202 12.10 -15.10 8.01
N MET A 203 11.10 -14.20 7.93
CA MET A 203 11.32 -12.78 8.25
C MET A 203 11.46 -12.50 9.75
N ARG A 204 11.29 -13.50 10.62
CA ARG A 204 11.45 -13.36 12.08
C ARG A 204 12.87 -12.99 12.52
N PHE A 205 13.89 -13.01 11.65
CA PHE A 205 15.29 -12.96 12.12
C PHE A 205 16.27 -12.03 11.38
N ALA A 206 15.80 -11.06 10.58
CA ALA A 206 16.72 -10.14 9.89
C ALA A 206 16.48 -8.63 10.15
N ALA A 207 15.48 -8.27 10.98
CA ALA A 207 15.31 -6.91 11.49
C ALA A 207 16.18 -6.72 12.75
N MET A 208 17.48 -6.99 12.63
CA MET A 208 18.44 -6.82 13.72
C MET A 208 18.64 -5.33 14.03
N ILE A 209 18.34 -4.97 15.28
CA ILE A 209 19.18 -4.13 16.16
C ILE A 209 19.62 -2.80 15.52
N GLN A 210 18.68 -1.89 15.29
CA GLN A 210 18.82 -0.43 15.39
C GLN A 210 17.46 0.20 15.07
N LYS A 211 16.93 1.03 16.00
CA LYS A 211 15.68 1.83 15.93
C LYS A 211 14.90 1.66 14.62
N SER A 212 13.97 0.71 14.58
CA SER A 212 13.18 0.33 13.40
C SER A 212 12.12 1.38 13.05
N GLU A 213 12.55 2.55 12.60
CA GLU A 213 11.67 3.58 12.05
C GLU A 213 11.56 3.41 10.53
N TRP A 214 10.36 3.56 9.97
CA TRP A 214 10.20 3.72 8.52
C TRP A 214 10.84 5.03 8.06
N ILE A 215 11.40 5.06 6.84
CA ILE A 215 11.90 6.31 6.26
C ILE A 215 10.77 7.34 6.26
N LYS A 216 11.07 8.53 6.80
CA LYS A 216 10.08 9.59 7.07
C LYS A 216 9.32 10.05 5.82
N ARG A 217 9.89 9.85 4.62
CA ARG A 217 9.27 10.20 3.33
C ARG A 217 8.24 9.23 2.79
N GLN A 218 8.02 8.11 3.48
CA GLN A 218 7.11 7.06 3.07
C GLN A 218 5.99 6.90 4.09
N ARG A 219 4.78 7.38 3.75
CA ARG A 219 3.57 7.18 4.54
C ARG A 219 2.42 6.75 3.64
N PRO A 220 1.59 5.79 4.07
CA PRO A 220 0.39 5.42 3.33
C PRO A 220 -0.59 6.59 3.37
N LEU A 221 -1.32 6.77 2.27
CA LEU A 221 -2.41 7.74 2.21
C LEU A 221 -3.51 7.33 3.19
N VAL A 222 -4.15 8.31 3.81
CA VAL A 222 -5.24 8.08 4.77
C VAL A 222 -6.50 8.73 4.25
N LEU A 223 -7.59 7.99 4.16
CA LEU A 223 -8.89 8.52 3.80
C LEU A 223 -9.56 9.13 5.04
N LEU A 224 -9.89 10.41 4.99
CA LEU A 224 -10.70 11.09 6.01
C LEU A 224 -12.19 10.95 5.69
N GLU A 225 -12.56 11.29 4.46
CA GLU A 225 -13.94 11.43 4.05
C GLU A 225 -14.09 11.23 2.54
N ARG A 226 -15.31 10.87 2.11
CA ARG A 226 -15.72 10.89 0.70
C ARG A 226 -16.90 11.86 0.54
N PRO A 227 -16.64 13.17 0.39
CA PRO A 227 -17.70 14.17 0.21
C PRO A 227 -18.53 13.97 -1.08
N GLY A 228 -18.06 13.13 -2.01
CA GLY A 228 -18.78 12.78 -3.22
C GLY A 228 -18.15 11.57 -3.92
N ALA A 229 -18.78 11.09 -4.99
CA ALA A 229 -18.36 9.86 -5.69
C ALA A 229 -16.91 9.89 -6.23
N TYR A 230 -16.39 11.09 -6.52
CA TYR A 230 -15.04 11.33 -7.04
C TYR A 230 -14.26 12.34 -6.21
N LYS A 231 -14.79 12.74 -5.06
CA LYS A 231 -14.17 13.70 -4.15
C LYS A 231 -13.66 12.98 -2.90
N TYR A 232 -12.40 13.21 -2.57
CA TYR A 232 -11.71 12.53 -1.47
C TYR A 232 -11.04 13.54 -0.57
N LYS A 233 -11.42 13.58 0.71
CA LYS A 233 -10.66 14.26 1.75
C LYS A 233 -9.64 13.25 2.29
N VAL A 234 -8.35 13.49 2.08
CA VAL A 234 -7.27 12.56 2.42
C VAL A 234 -6.20 13.24 3.28
N CYS A 235 -5.39 12.47 3.97
CA CYS A 235 -4.18 12.89 4.68
C CYS A 235 -2.98 12.03 4.31
N ASN A 236 -1.80 12.45 4.77
CA ASN A 236 -0.51 11.89 4.37
C ASN A 236 -0.28 12.03 2.85
N LEU A 237 -0.78 13.11 2.26
CA LEU A 237 -0.38 13.51 0.92
C LEU A 237 0.96 14.25 1.03
N ARG A 238 1.95 13.86 0.23
CA ARG A 238 3.27 14.49 0.26
C ARG A 238 3.23 15.79 -0.54
N TRP A 239 3.28 16.92 0.15
CA TRP A 239 2.95 18.23 -0.42
C TRP A 239 4.18 19.09 -0.76
N GLY A 240 5.31 18.78 -0.13
CA GLY A 240 6.59 19.44 -0.36
C GLY A 240 7.68 18.80 0.49
N PHE A 241 8.87 19.41 0.50
CA PHE A 241 9.97 19.02 1.38
C PHE A 241 10.33 20.17 2.31
N ASP A 242 10.58 19.86 3.57
CA ASP A 242 11.31 20.73 4.48
C ASP A 242 12.73 20.92 3.94
N GLU A 243 13.17 22.18 3.85
CA GLU A 243 14.48 22.58 3.32
C GLU A 243 15.61 22.45 4.35
N SER A 244 15.33 21.90 5.53
CA SER A 244 16.30 21.68 6.60
C SER A 244 17.46 20.73 6.25
N SER A 245 17.37 19.97 5.15
CA SER A 245 18.44 19.09 4.67
C SER A 245 18.48 18.98 3.14
N SER A 246 19.70 18.82 2.60
CA SER A 246 19.93 18.48 1.19
C SER A 246 19.80 16.98 0.89
N GLU A 247 19.80 16.12 1.92
CA GLU A 247 19.60 14.68 1.76
C GLU A 247 18.12 14.31 1.73
N ARG A 248 17.65 13.78 0.59
CA ARG A 248 16.24 13.41 0.35
C ARG A 248 15.60 12.53 1.43
N ASP A 249 16.33 11.56 1.96
CA ASP A 249 15.80 10.59 2.93
C ASP A 249 15.82 11.14 4.38
N LEU A 250 16.56 12.23 4.62
CA LEU A 250 16.62 12.96 5.90
C LEU A 250 15.71 14.20 5.92
N ALA A 251 15.56 14.88 4.77
CA ALA A 251 14.62 15.98 4.60
C ALA A 251 13.19 15.50 4.85
N GLY A 252 12.52 16.14 5.83
CA GLY A 252 11.16 15.76 6.21
C GLY A 252 10.16 16.23 5.15
N PRO A 253 9.32 15.36 4.56
CA PRO A 253 8.29 15.87 3.69
C PRO A 253 7.25 16.65 4.48
N LEU A 254 6.69 17.66 3.84
CA LEU A 254 5.50 18.36 4.29
C LEU A 254 4.29 17.46 4.02
N TRP A 255 3.81 16.81 5.07
CA TRP A 255 2.59 16.01 5.00
C TRP A 255 1.39 16.91 5.17
N ARG A 256 0.44 16.83 4.23
CA ARG A 256 -0.80 17.60 4.27
C ARG A 256 -2.02 16.71 4.18
N CYS A 257 -3.13 17.28 4.61
CA CYS A 257 -4.46 16.82 4.28
C CYS A 257 -5.00 17.66 3.13
N ALA A 258 -5.75 17.05 2.23
CA ALA A 258 -6.21 17.70 1.01
C ALA A 258 -7.55 17.13 0.55
N LEU A 259 -8.32 17.98 -0.14
CA LEU A 259 -9.47 17.61 -0.94
C LEU A 259 -9.01 17.39 -2.38
N ILE A 260 -9.24 16.19 -2.90
CA ILE A 260 -8.94 15.82 -4.28
C ILE A 260 -10.25 15.56 -5.02
N ASP A 261 -10.45 16.22 -6.16
CA ASP A 261 -11.57 15.97 -7.08
C ASP A 261 -11.07 15.26 -8.33
N ALA A 262 -11.26 13.94 -8.38
CA ALA A 262 -10.82 13.13 -9.51
C ALA A 262 -11.59 13.45 -10.80
N SER A 263 -12.75 14.10 -10.74
CA SER A 263 -13.51 14.49 -11.93
C SER A 263 -12.83 15.62 -12.74
N ARG A 264 -11.87 16.32 -12.13
CA ARG A 264 -11.13 17.43 -12.74
C ARG A 264 -9.83 17.01 -13.42
N VAL A 265 -9.55 15.70 -13.52
CA VAL A 265 -8.36 15.21 -14.21
C VAL A 265 -8.47 15.50 -15.70
N LYS A 266 -7.63 16.43 -16.17
CA LYS A 266 -7.51 16.80 -17.57
C LYS A 266 -6.71 15.78 -18.33
N ASP A 267 -5.54 15.37 -17.84
CA ASP A 267 -4.62 14.48 -18.53
C ASP A 267 -3.88 13.54 -17.58
N VAL A 268 -3.46 12.39 -18.13
CA VAL A 268 -2.70 11.37 -17.38
C VAL A 268 -1.46 10.99 -18.17
N TYR A 269 -0.33 10.90 -17.48
CA TYR A 269 0.96 10.55 -18.06
C TYR A 269 1.50 9.29 -17.39
N PHE A 270 2.00 8.36 -18.20
CA PHE A 270 2.92 7.33 -17.73
C PHE A 270 4.33 7.87 -17.82
N VAL A 271 5.04 7.94 -16.70
CA VAL A 271 6.34 8.60 -16.63
C VAL A 271 7.42 7.57 -16.37
N LEU A 272 8.53 7.69 -17.10
CA LEU A 272 9.77 7.00 -16.79
C LEU A 272 10.70 7.95 -16.04
N LYS A 273 11.27 7.48 -14.94
CA LYS A 273 12.36 8.14 -14.20
C LYS A 273 13.57 7.19 -14.18
N PRO A 274 14.46 7.27 -15.19
CA PRO A 274 15.62 6.37 -15.29
C PRO A 274 16.52 6.45 -14.05
N PHE A 275 17.10 5.31 -13.69
CA PHE A 275 18.14 5.23 -12.66
C PHE A 275 19.20 4.24 -13.08
N GLU A 276 20.40 4.36 -12.53
CA GLU A 276 21.54 3.56 -12.98
C GLU A 276 21.32 2.04 -12.79
N PRO A 277 21.60 1.22 -13.81
CA PRO A 277 21.97 1.58 -15.18
C PRO A 277 20.78 2.09 -16.01
N GLU A 278 20.83 3.36 -16.44
CA GLU A 278 19.68 4.10 -16.96
C GLU A 278 19.07 3.50 -18.23
N TRP A 279 19.84 2.72 -18.99
CA TRP A 279 19.41 2.06 -20.23
C TRP A 279 18.51 0.82 -20.01
N ILE A 280 18.46 0.25 -18.80
CA ILE A 280 17.53 -0.86 -18.46
C ILE A 280 16.56 -0.46 -17.37
N ALA A 281 17.00 0.35 -16.41
CA ALA A 281 16.27 0.56 -15.18
C ALA A 281 15.64 1.95 -15.11
N ALA A 282 14.37 1.98 -14.75
CA ALA A 282 13.63 3.20 -14.48
C ALA A 282 12.59 2.94 -13.39
N HIS A 283 12.31 3.96 -12.61
CA HIS A 283 11.11 4.01 -11.81
C HIS A 283 9.95 4.46 -12.71
N THR A 284 8.77 3.88 -12.49
CA THR A 284 7.58 4.22 -13.26
C THR A 284 6.50 4.74 -12.33
N LEU A 285 5.74 5.71 -12.81
CA LEU A 285 4.67 6.36 -12.04
C LEU A 285 3.59 6.91 -12.97
N PHE A 286 2.43 7.24 -12.39
CA PHE A 286 1.44 8.07 -13.05
C PHE A 286 1.53 9.51 -12.58
N VAL A 287 1.31 10.45 -13.51
CA VAL A 287 1.06 11.86 -13.20
C VAL A 287 -0.33 12.21 -13.71
N PHE A 288 -1.12 12.82 -12.84
CA PHE A 288 -2.49 13.29 -13.11
C PHE A 288 -2.46 14.81 -13.12
N GLU A 289 -2.66 15.42 -14.28
CA GLU A 289 -2.78 16.87 -14.45
C GLU A 289 -4.25 17.26 -14.36
N PHE A 290 -4.55 18.30 -13.58
CA PHE A 290 -5.91 18.82 -13.43
C PHE A 290 -6.20 19.94 -14.43
N ASP A 291 -7.48 20.18 -14.70
CA ASP A 291 -7.93 21.34 -15.49
C ASP A 291 -7.77 22.67 -14.76
N SER A 292 -7.61 22.64 -13.43
CA SER A 292 -7.34 23.77 -12.53
C SER A 292 -6.61 23.26 -11.28
N PRO A 293 -5.80 24.10 -10.62
CA PRO A 293 -5.25 23.80 -9.30
C PRO A 293 -6.30 23.37 -8.26
N ASP A 294 -7.55 23.85 -8.34
CA ASP A 294 -8.61 23.41 -7.40
C ASP A 294 -9.10 21.97 -7.62
N GLY A 295 -8.47 21.20 -8.52
CA GLY A 295 -8.58 19.75 -8.54
C GLY A 295 -7.93 19.07 -7.34
N SER A 296 -6.97 19.72 -6.67
CA SER A 296 -6.35 19.23 -5.44
C SER A 296 -5.92 20.40 -4.55
N VAL A 297 -6.64 20.60 -3.44
CA VAL A 297 -6.43 21.72 -2.50
C VAL A 297 -6.15 21.18 -1.11
N SER A 298 -5.08 21.62 -0.47
CA SER A 298 -4.79 21.31 0.93
C SER A 298 -5.83 21.96 1.85
N LEU A 299 -5.99 21.44 3.06
CA LEU A 299 -6.87 22.08 4.06
C LEU A 299 -6.37 23.47 4.48
N ASP A 300 -5.07 23.75 4.25
CA ASP A 300 -4.45 25.06 4.46
C ASP A 300 -4.71 26.05 3.29
N GLY A 301 -5.42 25.62 2.23
CA GLY A 301 -5.78 26.47 1.09
C GLY A 301 -4.75 26.51 -0.06
N GLU A 302 -3.65 25.76 0.04
CA GLU A 302 -2.70 25.62 -1.06
C GLU A 302 -3.27 24.69 -2.14
N ALA A 303 -3.05 24.99 -3.42
CA ALA A 303 -3.56 24.20 -4.53
C ALA A 303 -2.41 23.68 -5.41
N THR A 304 -2.56 22.49 -5.99
CA THR A 304 -1.57 21.93 -6.93
C THR A 304 -2.21 21.56 -8.26
N GLY A 305 -1.49 21.83 -9.36
CA GLY A 305 -1.96 21.50 -10.71
C GLY A 305 -1.81 20.02 -11.09
N ALA A 306 -1.07 19.23 -10.31
CA ALA A 306 -0.88 17.82 -10.61
C ALA A 306 -0.58 16.95 -9.38
N LEU A 307 -1.03 15.69 -9.46
CA LEU A 307 -0.69 14.64 -8.50
C LEU A 307 0.17 13.56 -9.14
N TYR A 308 1.18 13.13 -8.39
CA TYR A 308 2.11 12.07 -8.76
C TYR A 308 1.77 10.84 -7.92
N PHE A 309 1.49 9.73 -8.59
CA PHE A 309 1.17 8.46 -7.95
C PHE A 309 2.32 7.48 -8.16
N SER A 310 3.01 7.17 -7.07
CA SER A 310 4.24 6.37 -7.05
C SER A 310 4.01 5.10 -6.24
N ILE A 311 4.52 3.97 -6.72
CA ILE A 311 4.53 2.70 -5.98
C ILE A 311 5.99 2.35 -5.69
N GLU A 312 6.37 2.34 -4.43
CA GLU A 312 7.77 2.22 -4.02
C GLU A 312 7.98 1.01 -3.09
N PRO A 313 9.21 0.50 -3.00
CA PRO A 313 9.58 -0.35 -1.88
C PRO A 313 9.55 0.49 -0.60
N ARG A 314 8.84 0.00 0.43
CA ARG A 314 8.79 0.60 1.77
C ARG A 314 10.06 0.21 2.52
N LEU A 315 10.81 1.22 2.98
CA LEU A 315 12.14 1.07 3.57
C LEU A 315 12.16 1.54 5.03
N LEU A 316 12.94 0.83 5.86
CA LEU A 316 13.32 1.33 7.19
C LEU A 316 14.48 2.34 7.07
N CYS A 317 14.61 3.24 8.03
CA CYS A 317 15.75 4.14 8.17
C CYS A 317 17.07 3.35 8.12
N GLY A 318 18.02 3.85 7.34
CA GLY A 318 19.31 3.17 7.11
C GLY A 318 19.26 2.04 6.06
N GLN A 319 18.08 1.58 5.62
CA GLN A 319 17.98 0.63 4.53
C GLN A 319 18.17 1.33 3.18
N LYS A 320 19.17 0.88 2.41
CA LYS A 320 19.36 1.28 1.02
C LYS A 320 18.74 0.25 0.09
N TYR A 321 17.92 0.73 -0.85
CA TYR A 321 17.48 -0.10 -1.96
C TYR A 321 18.66 -0.34 -2.91
N THR A 322 19.02 -1.60 -3.14
CA THR A 322 19.94 -1.98 -4.22
C THR A 322 19.33 -3.09 -5.05
N VAL A 323 19.69 -3.13 -6.33
CA VAL A 323 19.28 -4.19 -7.27
C VAL A 323 19.76 -5.58 -6.79
N VAL A 324 20.80 -5.66 -5.96
CA VAL A 324 21.33 -6.93 -5.46
C VAL A 324 20.64 -7.40 -4.17
N ASN A 325 20.23 -6.47 -3.29
CA ASN A 325 19.40 -6.80 -2.11
C ASN A 325 17.98 -7.30 -2.46
N ARG A 326 17.62 -7.30 -3.77
CA ARG A 326 16.34 -7.70 -4.36
C ARG A 326 15.89 -9.13 -4.09
N TYR A 327 16.81 -10.09 -4.00
CA TYR A 327 16.47 -11.52 -4.03
C TYR A 327 16.00 -12.12 -2.70
N LYS A 328 15.83 -11.32 -1.65
CA LYS A 328 15.48 -11.81 -0.31
C LYS A 328 14.07 -11.40 0.18
N GLY A 329 13.21 -10.87 -0.70
CA GLY A 329 11.80 -10.57 -0.36
C GLY A 329 11.61 -9.63 0.84
N LYS A 330 12.52 -8.64 1.00
CA LYS A 330 12.66 -7.85 2.23
C LYS A 330 11.81 -6.57 2.30
N PHE A 331 11.19 -6.16 1.20
CA PHE A 331 10.51 -4.86 1.12
C PHE A 331 9.02 -5.03 0.84
N HIS A 332 8.19 -4.24 1.51
CA HIS A 332 6.75 -4.16 1.23
C HIS A 332 6.48 -3.11 0.15
N ASN A 333 5.33 -3.19 -0.53
CA ASN A 333 4.88 -2.09 -1.37
C ASN A 333 4.32 -0.95 -0.53
N ILE A 334 4.63 0.29 -0.91
CA ILE A 334 3.88 1.47 -0.49
C ILE A 334 3.39 2.24 -1.70
N TYR A 335 2.13 2.65 -1.66
CA TYR A 335 1.48 3.42 -2.69
C TYR A 335 1.34 4.83 -2.14
N MET A 336 1.92 5.81 -2.83
CA MET A 336 2.02 7.17 -2.35
C MET A 336 1.44 8.12 -3.38
N LEU A 337 0.80 9.17 -2.88
CA LEU A 337 0.52 10.36 -3.67
C LEU A 337 1.40 11.50 -3.19
N SER A 338 1.84 12.30 -4.14
CA SER A 338 2.55 13.55 -3.89
C SER A 338 2.08 14.62 -4.86
N THR A 339 2.31 15.88 -4.51
CA THR A 339 2.11 17.02 -5.41
C THR A 339 3.26 17.12 -6.41
N ARG A 340 3.11 18.01 -7.40
CA ARG A 340 4.20 18.35 -8.33
C ARG A 340 5.38 18.97 -7.60
N GLU A 341 5.10 19.89 -6.69
CA GLU A 341 6.08 20.65 -5.91
C GLU A 341 7.00 19.71 -5.12
N ASP A 342 6.40 18.71 -4.47
CA ASP A 342 7.12 17.63 -3.79
C ASP A 342 7.95 16.78 -4.77
N TYR A 343 7.30 16.19 -5.77
CA TYR A 343 7.94 15.13 -6.56
C TYR A 343 9.08 15.68 -7.44
N MET A 344 8.90 16.89 -7.98
CA MET A 344 9.92 17.58 -8.74
C MET A 344 11.11 17.95 -7.86
N ARG A 345 10.89 18.38 -6.62
CA ARG A 345 11.99 18.64 -5.68
C ARG A 345 12.75 17.38 -5.31
N SER A 346 12.06 16.28 -4.97
CA SER A 346 12.70 14.98 -4.72
C SER A 346 13.52 14.52 -5.92
N THR A 347 13.00 14.74 -7.12
CA THR A 347 13.70 14.38 -8.36
C THR A 347 14.92 15.27 -8.62
N ALA A 348 14.87 16.55 -8.24
CA ALA A 348 16.01 17.47 -8.25
C ALA A 348 17.14 17.00 -7.32
N MET A 349 16.80 16.63 -6.10
CA MET A 349 17.75 16.13 -5.09
C MET A 349 18.48 14.85 -5.56
N GLU A 350 17.85 14.07 -6.44
CA GLU A 350 18.43 12.85 -7.02
C GLU A 350 19.17 13.11 -8.34
N MET A 351 19.14 14.36 -8.84
CA MET A 351 19.67 14.74 -10.14
C MET A 351 19.12 13.89 -11.30
N LYS A 352 17.80 13.59 -11.26
CA LYS A 352 17.15 12.74 -12.28
C LYS A 352 16.22 13.54 -13.18
N THR A 353 15.94 12.97 -14.35
CA THR A 353 15.03 13.52 -15.36
C THR A 353 13.78 12.66 -15.46
N LEU A 354 12.63 13.29 -15.67
CA LEU A 354 11.37 12.59 -15.94
C LEU A 354 11.08 12.61 -17.44
N PHE A 355 10.59 11.49 -17.96
CA PHE A 355 10.16 11.34 -19.35
C PHE A 355 8.66 11.02 -19.38
N PRO A 356 7.78 12.03 -19.55
CA PRO A 356 6.35 11.82 -19.55
C PRO A 356 5.83 11.33 -20.90
N TYR A 357 4.94 10.35 -20.86
CA TYR A 357 4.22 9.85 -22.03
C TYR A 357 2.71 9.99 -21.79
N LYS A 358 2.06 10.89 -22.54
CA LYS A 358 0.64 11.18 -22.40
C LYS A 358 -0.19 9.96 -22.79
N LEU A 359 -1.09 9.54 -21.90
CA LEU A 359 -1.99 8.41 -22.14
C LEU A 359 -3.20 8.83 -22.97
N LYS A 360 -3.60 7.98 -23.92
CA LYS A 360 -4.79 8.15 -24.75
C LYS A 360 -6.02 7.54 -24.06
N LEU A 361 -6.51 8.25 -23.05
CA LEU A 361 -7.70 7.89 -22.26
C LEU A 361 -8.83 8.92 -22.49
N ASP A 362 -10.08 8.48 -22.41
CA ASP A 362 -11.23 9.39 -22.35
C ASP A 362 -11.44 9.97 -20.93
N ALA A 363 -12.32 10.97 -20.79
CA ALA A 363 -12.53 11.67 -19.52
C ALA A 363 -12.98 10.72 -18.37
N THR A 364 -13.84 9.75 -18.67
CA THR A 364 -14.31 8.75 -17.71
C THR A 364 -13.14 7.90 -17.22
N GLN A 365 -12.31 7.41 -18.15
CA GLN A 365 -11.14 6.60 -17.85
C GLN A 365 -10.10 7.34 -17.01
N LYS A 366 -9.84 8.62 -17.32
CA LYS A 366 -8.88 9.45 -16.57
C LYS A 366 -9.32 9.62 -15.11
N ARG A 367 -10.59 10.01 -14.90
CA ARG A 367 -11.20 10.16 -13.58
C ARG A 367 -11.18 8.85 -12.79
N ASP A 368 -11.64 7.77 -13.41
CA ASP A 368 -11.75 6.47 -12.74
C ASP A 368 -10.35 5.89 -12.43
N LEU A 369 -9.34 6.23 -13.23
CA LEU A 369 -7.96 5.80 -12.96
C LEU A 369 -7.39 6.50 -11.73
N LEU A 370 -7.57 7.83 -11.59
CA LEU A 370 -7.14 8.53 -10.37
C LEU A 370 -7.90 8.01 -9.15
N LYS A 371 -9.21 7.83 -9.25
CA LYS A 371 -10.03 7.19 -8.21
C LYS A 371 -9.43 5.84 -7.80
N ASN A 372 -9.15 4.95 -8.75
CA ASN A 372 -8.60 3.63 -8.46
C ASN A 372 -7.19 3.68 -7.86
N CYS A 373 -6.39 4.70 -8.20
CA CYS A 373 -5.08 4.95 -7.61
C CYS A 373 -5.19 5.43 -6.15
N ILE A 374 -6.02 6.44 -5.87
CA ILE A 374 -6.31 6.93 -4.51
C ILE A 374 -6.85 5.77 -3.66
N GLU A 375 -7.80 5.02 -4.21
CA GLU A 375 -8.38 3.88 -3.52
C GLU A 375 -7.37 2.76 -3.27
N SER A 376 -6.40 2.60 -4.16
CA SER A 376 -5.32 1.64 -3.95
C SER A 376 -4.27 2.13 -2.94
N ALA A 377 -4.15 3.45 -2.72
CA ALA A 377 -3.15 4.07 -1.87
C ALA A 377 -3.48 4.03 -0.38
N PHE A 378 -4.76 4.05 0.00
CA PHE A 378 -5.14 3.88 1.41
C PHE A 378 -5.28 2.42 1.83
N LEU A 379 -5.20 1.46 0.90
CA LEU A 379 -5.25 0.04 1.27
C LEU A 379 -3.96 -0.34 2.00
N PHE A 380 -4.13 -0.94 3.18
CA PHE A 380 -3.02 -1.50 3.91
C PHE A 380 -2.57 -2.83 3.28
N ARG A 381 -1.39 -2.79 2.67
CA ARG A 381 -0.79 -3.86 1.85
C ARG A 381 0.29 -4.62 2.60
N ALA A 382 0.03 -4.93 3.87
CA ALA A 382 0.96 -5.64 4.78
C ALA A 382 1.62 -6.88 4.15
N HIS A 383 0.89 -7.59 3.30
CA HIS A 383 1.30 -8.88 2.75
C HIS A 383 1.74 -8.81 1.27
N GLU A 384 1.86 -7.59 0.70
CA GLU A 384 2.34 -7.41 -0.67
C GLU A 384 3.83 -7.05 -0.66
N LYS A 385 4.67 -8.04 -0.99
CA LYS A 385 6.13 -7.86 -1.12
C LYS A 385 6.48 -7.21 -2.45
N TYR A 386 7.31 -6.17 -2.43
CA TYR A 386 7.85 -5.54 -3.63
C TYR A 386 8.81 -6.52 -4.32
N ASP A 387 8.49 -6.91 -5.55
CA ASP A 387 9.35 -7.72 -6.41
C ASP A 387 9.62 -7.00 -7.75
N PRO A 388 10.87 -6.62 -8.03
CA PRO A 388 11.31 -5.96 -9.25
C PRO A 388 11.01 -6.67 -10.57
N LEU A 389 10.74 -7.98 -10.56
CA LEU A 389 10.42 -8.78 -11.75
C LEU A 389 8.97 -9.27 -11.77
N ASP A 390 8.17 -8.85 -10.80
CA ASP A 390 6.79 -9.28 -10.66
C ASP A 390 5.95 -8.16 -10.00
N ASN A 391 5.94 -8.05 -8.68
CA ASN A 391 5.15 -7.06 -7.95
C ASN A 391 5.90 -5.72 -7.73
N ASN A 392 6.10 -4.92 -8.78
CA ASN A 392 6.82 -3.64 -8.73
C ASN A 392 5.95 -2.45 -9.17
N CYS A 393 6.56 -1.26 -9.22
CA CYS A 393 5.93 -0.05 -9.75
C CYS A 393 5.26 -0.27 -11.10
N THR A 394 5.96 -0.82 -12.08
CA THR A 394 5.46 -0.93 -13.45
C THR A 394 4.28 -1.88 -13.60
N ASP A 395 4.37 -3.09 -13.03
CA ASP A 395 3.28 -4.07 -13.14
C ASP A 395 1.99 -3.56 -12.46
N ASN A 396 2.12 -2.98 -11.27
CA ASN A 396 0.98 -2.45 -10.55
C ASN A 396 0.31 -1.26 -11.26
N LEU A 397 1.07 -0.41 -11.97
CA LEU A 397 0.50 0.64 -12.82
C LEU A 397 -0.29 0.05 -13.98
N PHE A 398 0.15 -1.06 -14.56
CA PHE A 398 -0.59 -1.74 -15.64
C PHE A 398 -1.88 -2.39 -15.13
N ILE A 399 -1.87 -2.96 -13.92
CA ILE A 399 -3.07 -3.46 -13.26
C ILE A 399 -4.08 -2.32 -13.05
N LEU A 400 -3.62 -1.15 -12.58
CA LEU A 400 -4.46 0.04 -12.41
C LEU A 400 -4.98 0.55 -13.76
N LEU A 401 -4.13 0.62 -14.79
CA LEU A 401 -4.55 1.03 -16.12
C LEU A 401 -5.60 0.07 -16.71
N ASN A 402 -5.36 -1.24 -16.63
CA ASN A 402 -6.31 -2.25 -17.11
C ASN A 402 -7.67 -2.19 -16.40
N SER A 403 -7.75 -1.64 -15.18
CA SER A 403 -9.01 -1.50 -14.46
C SER A 403 -9.98 -0.50 -15.10
N VAL A 404 -9.49 0.42 -15.94
CA VAL A 404 -10.31 1.42 -16.64
C VAL A 404 -10.40 1.18 -18.15
N LEU A 405 -9.62 0.25 -18.68
CA LEU A 405 -9.66 -0.08 -20.11
C LEU A 405 -10.83 -1.04 -20.43
N PRO A 406 -11.51 -0.86 -21.58
CA PRO A 406 -12.45 -1.84 -22.10
C PRO A 406 -11.76 -3.19 -22.28
N ASP A 407 -12.49 -4.30 -22.10
CA ASP A 407 -11.92 -5.65 -22.14
C ASP A 407 -11.08 -5.96 -23.39
N LYS A 408 -11.47 -5.43 -24.55
CA LYS A 408 -10.73 -5.60 -25.81
C LYS A 408 -9.40 -4.83 -25.87
N LYS A 409 -9.23 -3.80 -25.04
CA LYS A 409 -8.02 -2.96 -24.95
C LYS A 409 -7.18 -3.27 -23.71
N LYS A 410 -7.67 -4.11 -22.80
CA LYS A 410 -6.87 -4.58 -21.66
C LYS A 410 -5.60 -5.24 -22.17
N ILE A 411 -4.48 -4.84 -21.60
CA ILE A 411 -3.16 -5.36 -21.91
C ILE A 411 -3.07 -6.75 -21.27
N CYS A 412 -3.44 -7.77 -22.04
CA CYS A 412 -3.52 -9.16 -21.58
C CYS A 412 -2.25 -9.95 -21.93
N ALA A 413 -1.90 -10.90 -21.07
CA ALA A 413 -0.83 -11.89 -21.22
C ALA A 413 -1.04 -12.89 -22.37
N ARG A 414 -1.89 -12.58 -23.37
CA ARG A 414 -2.47 -13.57 -24.29
C ARG A 414 -1.44 -14.32 -25.14
N PHE A 415 -0.22 -13.80 -25.26
CA PHE A 415 0.86 -14.37 -26.07
C PHE A 415 2.01 -14.97 -25.25
N LEU A 416 1.97 -14.90 -23.91
CA LEU A 416 3.05 -15.37 -23.04
C LEU A 416 2.49 -16.07 -21.80
N PRO A 417 3.17 -17.11 -21.26
CA PRO A 417 2.82 -17.65 -19.95
C PRO A 417 2.75 -16.53 -18.90
N PRO A 418 1.77 -16.52 -17.98
CA PRO A 418 1.60 -15.42 -17.01
C PRO A 418 2.88 -15.02 -16.26
N LYS A 419 3.76 -15.99 -15.96
CA LYS A 419 5.08 -15.74 -15.36
C LYS A 419 6.01 -14.89 -16.25
N LEU A 420 6.07 -15.16 -17.55
CA LEU A 420 6.91 -14.45 -18.52
C LEU A 420 6.34 -13.07 -18.88
N PHE A 421 5.01 -12.94 -18.92
CA PHE A 421 4.34 -11.67 -19.18
C PHE A 421 4.59 -10.66 -18.04
N ASN A 422 4.43 -11.09 -16.79
CA ASN A 422 4.69 -10.24 -15.62
C ASN A 422 6.15 -9.79 -15.56
N SER A 423 7.10 -10.69 -15.84
CA SER A 423 8.53 -10.33 -15.87
C SER A 423 8.89 -9.34 -16.98
N MET A 424 8.15 -9.33 -18.10
CA MET A 424 8.36 -8.33 -19.15
C MET A 424 7.66 -7.00 -18.87
N LEU A 425 6.46 -7.01 -18.29
CA LEU A 425 5.79 -5.78 -17.83
C LEU A 425 6.56 -5.09 -16.72
N SER A 426 7.27 -5.86 -15.90
CA SER A 426 8.15 -5.35 -14.85
C SER A 426 9.34 -4.54 -15.37
N LEU A 427 9.66 -4.65 -16.66
CA LEU A 427 10.76 -3.90 -17.30
C LEU A 427 10.22 -2.59 -17.91
N PRO A 428 10.57 -1.41 -17.36
CA PRO A 428 9.96 -0.12 -17.71
C PRO A 428 9.97 0.21 -19.20
N TYR A 429 11.10 -0.02 -19.87
CA TYR A 429 11.23 0.28 -21.31
C TYR A 429 10.45 -0.70 -22.19
N ILE A 430 10.26 -1.95 -21.76
CA ILE A 430 9.40 -2.91 -22.44
C ILE A 430 7.94 -2.53 -22.23
N ALA A 431 7.57 -2.14 -21.01
CA ALA A 431 6.24 -1.65 -20.68
C ALA A 431 5.85 -0.45 -21.56
N LEU A 432 6.76 0.53 -21.75
CA LEU A 432 6.53 1.63 -22.69
C LEU A 432 6.31 1.16 -24.13
N LYS A 433 7.12 0.20 -24.62
CA LYS A 433 6.93 -0.38 -25.96
C LYS A 433 5.55 -1.05 -26.10
N ILE A 434 5.07 -1.71 -25.05
CA ILE A 434 3.75 -2.34 -25.01
C ILE A 434 2.66 -1.25 -25.06
N LEU A 435 2.75 -0.18 -24.28
CA LEU A 435 1.78 0.92 -24.32
C LEU A 435 1.71 1.56 -25.72
N LYS A 436 2.87 1.78 -26.36
CA LYS A 436 2.95 2.30 -27.74
C LYS A 436 2.27 1.37 -28.74
N ARG A 437 2.58 0.06 -28.69
CA ARG A 437 1.97 -0.95 -29.60
C ARG A 437 0.47 -1.12 -29.37
N SER A 438 0.00 -0.95 -28.14
CA SER A 438 -1.43 -0.98 -27.79
C SER A 438 -2.18 0.30 -28.19
N GLY A 439 -1.50 1.31 -28.74
CA GLY A 439 -2.09 2.59 -29.13
C GLY A 439 -2.58 3.42 -27.93
N LEU A 440 -2.02 3.18 -26.74
CA LEU A 440 -2.40 3.85 -25.49
C LEU A 440 -1.54 5.09 -25.19
N ILE A 441 -0.50 5.35 -25.98
CA ILE A 441 0.28 6.59 -25.90
C ILE A 441 -0.23 7.58 -26.95
N ALA A 442 -0.64 8.77 -26.52
CA ALA A 442 -1.01 9.88 -27.38
C ALA A 442 0.22 10.64 -27.90
N GLY A 443 1.26 10.76 -27.08
CA GLY A 443 2.51 11.43 -27.45
C GLY A 443 3.56 11.37 -26.34
N ALA A 444 4.83 11.51 -26.70
CA ALA A 444 5.90 11.79 -25.74
C ALA A 444 5.93 13.30 -25.46
N MET A 445 6.05 13.67 -24.19
CA MET A 445 6.19 15.07 -23.78
C MET A 445 7.68 15.43 -23.71
N PRO A 446 8.03 16.73 -23.70
CA PRO A 446 9.39 17.17 -23.38
C PRO A 446 9.87 16.57 -22.05
N PRO A 447 11.15 16.17 -21.94
CA PRO A 447 11.71 15.75 -20.66
C PRO A 447 11.54 16.86 -19.60
N GLU A 448 11.12 16.47 -18.40
CA GLU A 448 11.03 17.40 -17.27
C GLU A 448 12.32 17.31 -16.45
N ILE A 449 13.12 18.37 -16.54
CA ILE A 449 14.35 18.54 -15.78
C ILE A 449 14.01 19.37 -14.54
N PRO A 450 14.33 18.92 -13.32
CA PRO A 450 14.01 19.68 -12.11
C PRO A 450 14.78 21.02 -12.03
N TYR A 451 14.12 22.03 -11.47
CA TYR A 451 14.55 23.45 -11.50
C TYR A 451 15.97 23.77 -11.00
N ASN A 452 16.62 22.89 -10.22
CA ASN A 452 17.98 23.13 -9.69
C ASN A 452 19.12 22.62 -10.60
N GLN A 453 18.83 22.28 -11.86
CA GLN A 453 19.84 21.80 -12.82
C GLN A 453 20.14 22.77 -13.97
N GLN A 454 19.60 23.99 -13.95
CA GLN A 454 19.93 25.03 -14.94
C GLN A 454 21.14 25.86 -14.52
#